data_AF-A0A8W7P365-F1
#
_entry.id   AF-A0A8W7P365-F1
#
_cell.length_a   1.000
_cell.length_b   1.000
_cell.length_c   1.000
_cell.angle_alpha   90.00
_cell.angle_beta   90.00
_cell.angle_gamma   90.00
#
_symmetry.space_group_name_H-M   'P 1'
#
loop_
_entity.id
_entity.type
_entity.pdbx_description
1 polymer ?
#
loop_
_entity_poly.entity_id
_entity_poly.type
_entity_poly.pdbx_seq_one_letter_code
_entity_poly.pdbx_strand_id
1 'polypeptide(L)' 'EIKALASSLRCPIEVIQAEGPSTVHGEDENADRKLVLTYHRFMYRLGEHYNSTKPIPVQEGEGE' A
#
# COMPACT_ATOMS: atom_id res chain seq x y z
N GLU A 1 -9.19 10.56 -2.57
CA GLU A 1 -7.90 10.93 -3.20
C GLU A 1 -7.17 9.74 -3.85
N ILE A 2 -7.04 8.59 -3.18
CA ILE A 2 -6.30 7.42 -3.70
C ILE A 2 -6.75 6.97 -5.11
N LYS A 3 -8.06 6.92 -5.37
CA LYS A 3 -8.58 6.59 -6.72
C LYS A 3 -8.08 7.56 -7.81
N ALA A 4 -8.00 8.85 -7.52
CA ALA A 4 -7.49 9.84 -8.47
C ALA A 4 -5.98 9.66 -8.69
N LEU A 5 -5.24 9.33 -7.63
CA LEU A 5 -3.81 9.02 -7.72
C LEU A 5 -3.54 7.76 -8.56
N ALA A 6 -4.29 6.69 -8.33
CA ALA A 6 -4.21 5.45 -9.10
C ALA A 6 -4.41 5.71 -10.61
N SER A 7 -5.45 6.46 -10.96
CA SER A 7 -5.73 6.85 -12.36
C SER A 7 -4.62 7.73 -12.94
N SER A 8 -4.08 8.69 -12.19
CA SER A 8 -3.00 9.56 -12.67
C SER A 8 -1.69 8.80 -12.89
N LEU A 9 -1.39 7.80 -12.05
CA LEU A 9 -0.17 6.98 -12.16
C LEU A 9 -0.34 5.78 -13.10
N ARG A 10 -1.58 5.47 -13.49
CA ARG A 10 -1.97 4.32 -14.31
C ARG A 10 -1.48 3.01 -13.69
N CYS A 11 -1.76 2.84 -12.40
CA CYS A 11 -1.44 1.63 -11.66
C CYS A 11 -2.44 1.40 -10.51
N PRO A 12 -2.74 0.14 -10.16
CA PRO A 12 -3.52 -0.15 -8.97
C PRO A 12 -2.78 0.30 -7.71
N ILE A 13 -3.52 0.76 -6.71
CA ILE A 13 -3.00 1.08 -5.37
C ILE A 13 -3.76 0.25 -4.35
N GLU A 14 -3.05 -0.62 -3.64
CA GLU A 14 -3.58 -1.31 -2.47
C GLU A 14 -3.25 -0.53 -1.19
N VAL A 15 -4.25 -0.36 -0.34
CA VAL A 15 -4.11 0.27 0.97
C VAL A 15 -4.31 -0.79 2.04
N ILE A 16 -3.24 -1.07 2.78
CA ILE A 16 -3.27 -1.92 3.97
C ILE A 16 -3.65 -1.05 5.15
N GLN A 17 -4.62 -1.48 5.95
CA GLN A 17 -5.10 -0.75 7.13
C GLN A 17 -5.01 -1.62 8.38
N ALA A 18 -4.96 -0.99 9.55
CA ALA A 18 -4.86 -1.70 10.82
C ALA A 18 -6.14 -2.49 11.18
N GLU A 19 -7.30 -1.99 10.75
CA GLU A 19 -8.61 -2.57 11.01
C GLU A 19 -9.34 -2.85 9.70
N GLY A 20 -9.85 -4.07 9.52
CA GLY A 20 -10.57 -4.47 8.32
C GLY A 20 -9.68 -4.90 7.15
N PRO A 21 -10.29 -5.31 6.03
CA PRO A 21 -9.57 -5.80 4.86
C PRO A 21 -8.85 -4.67 4.10
N SER A 22 -7.77 -5.00 3.38
CA SER A 22 -7.16 -4.05 2.43
C SER A 22 -8.16 -3.60 1.37
N THR A 23 -8.04 -2.36 0.91
CA THR A 23 -8.79 -1.86 -0.26
C THR A 23 -7.89 -1.71 -1.47
N VAL A 24 -8.43 -1.95 -2.66
CA VAL A 24 -7.70 -1.77 -3.93
C VAL A 24 -8.42 -0.70 -4.76
N HIS A 25 -7.65 0.19 -5.35
CA HIS A 25 -8.15 1.26 -6.21
C HIS A 25 -7.45 1.21 -7.57
N GLY A 26 -8.19 1.41 -8.66
CA GLY A 26 -7.65 1.32 -10.03
C GLY A 26 -7.39 -0.13 -10.47
N GLU A 27 -8.30 -1.05 -10.15
CA GLU A 27 -8.19 -2.47 -10.52
C GLU A 27 -8.16 -2.71 -12.04
N ASP A 28 -8.63 -1.73 -12.82
CA ASP A 28 -8.61 -1.66 -14.28
C ASP A 28 -7.25 -1.23 -14.86
N GLU A 29 -6.32 -0.78 -14.03
CA GLU A 29 -4.98 -0.35 -14.44
C GLU A 29 -3.98 -1.52 -14.51
N ASN A 30 -2.78 -1.28 -15.06
CA ASN A 30 -1.75 -2.31 -15.19
C ASN A 30 -1.25 -2.81 -13.82
N ALA A 31 -1.54 -4.08 -13.51
CA ALA A 31 -1.19 -4.75 -12.25
C ALA A 31 0.32 -4.89 -12.00
N ASP A 32 1.17 -4.92 -13.04
CA ASP A 32 2.63 -5.05 -12.90
C ASP A 32 3.26 -3.85 -12.17
N ARG A 33 2.53 -2.73 -12.10
CA ARG A 33 2.97 -1.49 -11.45
C ARG A 33 2.27 -1.23 -10.12
N LYS A 34 1.60 -2.24 -9.55
CA LYS A 34 0.82 -2.09 -8.31
C LYS A 34 1.65 -1.45 -7.20
N LEU A 35 1.13 -0.37 -6.62
CA LEU A 35 1.70 0.26 -5.44
C LEU A 35 0.97 -0.23 -4.18
N VAL A 36 1.71 -0.28 -3.07
CA VAL A 36 1.16 -0.63 -1.75
C VAL A 36 1.45 0.52 -0.80
N LEU A 37 0.42 0.97 -0.10
CA LEU A 37 0.48 1.98 0.95
C LEU A 37 -0.06 1.40 2.26
N THR A 38 0.37 1.97 3.39
CA THR A 38 -0.26 1.69 4.69
C THR A 38 -1.05 2.91 5.15
N TYR A 39 -2.27 2.69 5.65
CA TYR A 39 -3.11 3.73 6.26
C TYR A 39 -3.04 3.65 7.78
N HIS A 40 -2.88 4.82 8.40
CA HIS A 40 -2.81 4.97 9.84
C HIS A 40 -3.64 6.17 10.28
N ARG A 41 -4.48 5.99 11.30
CA ARG A 41 -5.33 7.07 11.83
C ARG A 41 -4.80 7.76 13.08
N PHE A 42 -4.05 7.04 13.91
CA PHE A 42 -3.59 7.56 15.21
C PHE A 42 -2.08 7.45 15.42
N MET A 43 -1.36 6.90 14.45
CA MET A 43 0.10 6.79 14.55
C MET A 43 0.71 8.20 14.61
N TYR A 44 1.66 8.39 15.53
CA TYR A 44 2.40 9.64 15.72
C TYR A 44 1.55 10.89 16.07
N ARG A 45 0.29 10.74 16.48
CA ARG A 45 -0.65 11.85 16.76
C ARG A 45 -0.91 12.76 15.55
N LEU A 46 -0.64 12.28 14.32
CA LEU A 46 -0.79 13.04 13.08
C LEU A 46 -2.20 12.96 12.47
N GLY A 47 -3.08 12.13 13.02
CA GLY A 47 -4.37 11.83 12.39
C GLY A 47 -4.21 10.86 11.23
N GLU A 48 -5.10 10.97 10.23
CA GLU A 48 -5.15 10.11 9.06
C GLU A 48 -3.98 10.38 8.11
N HIS A 49 -3.19 9.35 7.82
CA HIS A 49 -2.06 9.44 6.92
C HIS A 49 -1.78 8.12 6.21
N TYR A 50 -1.14 8.25 5.04
CA TYR A 50 -0.65 7.14 4.24
C TYR A 50 0.87 7.14 4.23
N ASN A 51 1.49 5.98 4.43
CA ASN A 51 2.94 5.81 4.31
C ASN A 51 3.28 4.90 3.12
N SER A 52 4.42 5.19 2.48
CA SER A 52 5.03 4.24 1.55
C SER A 52 5.60 3.04 2.30
N THR A 53 5.51 1.85 1.69
CA THR A 53 6.07 0.62 2.24
C THR A 53 6.89 -0.13 1.20
N LYS A 54 7.62 -1.14 1.64
CA LYS A 54 8.38 -2.07 0.80
C LYS A 54 8.25 -3.49 1.36
N PRO A 55 8.31 -4.52 0.50
CA PRO A 55 8.42 -5.89 0.97
C PRO A 55 9.62 -6.06 1.90
N ILE A 56 9.45 -6.87 2.94
CA ILE A 56 10.57 -7.30 3.77
C ILE A 56 11.46 -8.18 2.88
N PRO A 57 12.78 -7.91 2.77
CA PRO A 57 13.69 -8.79 2.05
C PRO A 57 13.59 -10.20 2.60
N VAL A 58 13.51 -11.21 1.72
CA VAL A 58 13.59 -12.60 2.15
C VAL A 58 14.98 -12.81 2.72
N GLN A 59 15.07 -13.09 4.01
CA GLN A 59 16.33 -13.48 4.62
C GLN A 59 16.59 -14.92 4.16
N GLU A 60 17.53 -15.11 3.23
CA GLU A 60 17.99 -16.47 2.89
C GLU A 60 18.57 -17.07 4.16
N GLY A 61 17.95 -18.16 4.63
CA GLY A 61 18.34 -18.79 5.89
C GLY A 61 19.83 -19.14 5.87
N GLU A 62 20.53 -18.76 6.94
CA GLU A 62 21.77 -19.42 7.30
C GLU A 62 21.42 -20.91 7.51
N GLY A 63 21.70 -21.72 6.50
CA GLY A 63 21.59 -23.17 6.62
C GLY A 63 22.56 -23.64 7.69
N GLU A 64 22.02 -24.26 8.74
CA GLU A 64 22.76 -25.14 9.65
C GLU A 64 23.25 -26.40 8.91
#